data_AF-A0AAU2Z2F7-F1
#
_entry.id   AF-A0AAU2Z2F7-F1
#
_cell.length_a   1.000
_cell.length_b   1.000
_cell.length_c   1.000
_cell.angle_alpha   90.00
_cell.angle_beta   90.00
_cell.angle_gamma   90.00
#
_symmetry.space_group_name_H-M   'P 1'
#
loop_
_entity.id
_entity.type
_entity.pdbx_description
1 polymer ?
#
loop_
_entity_poly.entity_id
_entity_poly.type
_entity_poly.pdbx_seq_one_letter_code
_entity_poly.pdbx_strand_id
1 'polypeptide(L)'
;MAFALVAGLSAFAGSAQAGTTECKLPETGELGVEQLPTGSSVITCGAVGRVVVHDGAGVTVPEPGMAVSVDMLTVDGESHGFTLEVAADGKISYLLEGATADSSTAGYDVSESTTPDPQSDVPAEVDTVTDSADSSTEAEVADVDAAASPSACSDGAYKTDDRKEYGTYNWYIGDGGLPAGLSKNDAIYVFMDALDNITDSYNNCGYSDSVGAKENYLATTSREASVNKSSQCTGQDGLSVWDAGDIKDTAVATTCSYTWSMPGVKNDLREADVRFNTYDKDFTNKPTSTCANRYFDVRSVGTHEAGHIFGLGHVGAGHENLTMYTDSFRCKTIARTLGKGEILALRSIY
;
A
#
# COMPACT_ATOMS: atom_id res chain seq x y z
N MET A 1 68.48 32.41 -6.61
CA MET A 1 67.38 32.41 -7.60
C MET A 1 66.28 31.54 -7.04
N ALA A 2 65.19 32.15 -6.58
CA ALA A 2 64.01 31.45 -6.08
C ALA A 2 62.81 32.00 -6.85
N PHE A 3 62.19 31.15 -7.67
CA PHE A 3 60.97 31.48 -8.41
C PHE A 3 59.76 31.17 -7.53
N ALA A 4 59.00 32.19 -7.17
CA ALA A 4 57.70 32.06 -6.53
C ALA A 4 56.63 31.91 -7.61
N LEU A 5 55.93 30.78 -7.62
CA LEU A 5 54.79 30.49 -8.49
C LEU A 5 53.51 30.96 -7.79
N VAL A 6 52.84 31.98 -8.32
CA VAL A 6 51.54 32.46 -7.84
C VAL A 6 50.47 31.84 -8.75
N ALA A 7 49.72 30.88 -8.22
CA ALA A 7 48.55 30.31 -8.90
C ALA A 7 47.31 31.15 -8.53
N GLY A 8 46.73 31.85 -9.50
CA GLY A 8 45.47 32.56 -9.36
C GLY A 8 44.29 31.60 -9.48
N LEU A 9 43.47 31.49 -8.43
CA LEU A 9 42.15 30.87 -8.48
C LEU A 9 41.16 31.87 -9.08
N SER A 10 40.66 31.59 -10.28
CA SER A 10 39.52 32.30 -10.87
C SER A 10 38.23 31.67 -10.37
N ALA A 11 37.52 32.36 -9.48
CA ALA A 11 36.17 31.98 -9.07
C ALA A 11 35.17 32.31 -10.18
N PHE A 12 34.67 31.30 -10.88
CA PHE A 12 33.52 31.44 -11.77
C PHE A 12 32.24 31.49 -10.92
N ALA A 13 31.78 32.69 -10.60
CA ALA A 13 30.43 32.91 -10.08
C ALA A 13 29.44 32.78 -11.25
N GLY A 14 28.95 31.56 -11.48
CA GLY A 14 27.82 31.32 -12.38
C GLY A 14 26.54 31.82 -11.72
N SER A 15 26.04 32.97 -12.16
CA SER A 15 24.72 33.47 -11.79
C SER A 15 23.66 32.52 -12.34
N ALA A 16 23.14 31.61 -11.51
CA ALA A 16 21.92 30.87 -11.83
C ALA A 16 20.79 31.90 -11.97
N GLN A 17 20.41 32.22 -13.21
CA GLN A 17 19.19 32.95 -13.48
C GLN A 17 18.03 32.06 -13.00
N ALA A 18 17.44 32.43 -11.87
CA ALA A 18 16.11 32.00 -11.49
C ALA A 18 15.13 32.58 -12.52
N GLY A 19 15.08 31.95 -13.70
CA GLY A 19 14.02 32.19 -14.65
C GLY A 19 12.72 31.82 -13.94
N THR A 20 11.86 32.80 -13.71
CA THR A 20 10.47 32.58 -13.33
C THR A 20 9.81 31.90 -14.53
N THR A 21 9.99 30.59 -14.64
CA THR A 21 9.29 29.78 -15.64
C THR A 21 7.81 29.92 -15.32
N GLU A 22 7.11 30.73 -16.13
CA GLU A 22 5.65 30.80 -16.08
C GLU A 22 5.11 29.38 -16.21
N CYS A 23 4.36 28.95 -15.20
CA CYS A 23 3.78 27.63 -15.18
C CYS A 23 2.61 27.60 -16.16
N LYS A 24 2.86 27.16 -17.40
CA LYS A 24 1.83 27.04 -18.45
C LYS A 24 1.25 25.64 -18.41
N LEU A 25 0.30 25.43 -17.52
CA LEU A 25 -0.49 24.19 -17.50
C LEU A 25 -1.59 24.24 -18.59
N PRO A 26 -1.99 23.08 -19.14
CA PRO A 26 -3.20 22.99 -19.96
C PRO A 26 -4.42 23.50 -19.18
N GLU A 27 -5.29 24.27 -19.85
CA GLU A 27 -6.50 24.85 -19.24
C GLU A 27 -7.50 23.77 -18.77
N THR A 28 -7.49 22.62 -19.43
CA THR A 28 -8.41 21.50 -19.15
C THR A 28 -7.67 20.16 -19.21
N GLY A 29 -8.31 19.11 -18.68
CA GLY A 29 -7.79 17.75 -18.70
C GLY A 29 -6.92 17.40 -17.50
N GLU A 30 -6.50 16.13 -17.48
CA GLU A 30 -5.54 15.57 -16.54
C GLU A 30 -4.14 16.10 -16.83
N LEU A 31 -3.31 16.16 -15.79
CA LEU A 31 -1.93 16.60 -15.86
C LEU A 31 -1.00 15.39 -15.75
N GLY A 32 0.00 15.28 -16.63
CA GLY A 32 1.10 14.34 -16.39
C GLY A 32 2.12 14.90 -15.40
N VAL A 33 2.88 14.03 -14.74
CA VAL A 33 3.99 14.42 -13.84
C VAL A 33 5.05 15.28 -14.52
N GLU A 34 5.19 15.17 -15.85
CA GLU A 34 6.07 15.99 -16.68
C GLU A 34 5.52 17.40 -16.96
N GLN A 35 4.19 17.56 -16.92
CA GLN A 35 3.53 18.86 -17.11
C GLN A 35 3.52 19.68 -15.81
N LEU A 36 3.52 18.99 -14.67
CA LEU A 36 3.65 19.58 -13.34
C LEU A 36 4.85 18.93 -12.63
N PRO A 37 6.10 19.24 -13.02
CA PRO A 37 7.29 18.60 -12.46
C PRO A 37 7.54 18.99 -10.99
N THR A 38 8.24 18.13 -10.23
CA THR A 38 8.70 18.41 -8.87
C THR A 38 9.30 19.81 -8.73
N GLY A 39 8.93 20.54 -7.67
CA GLY A 39 9.30 21.93 -7.44
C GLY A 39 8.42 22.96 -8.15
N SER A 40 7.41 22.53 -8.92
CA SER A 40 6.34 23.42 -9.39
C SER A 40 5.51 23.93 -8.21
N SER A 41 5.00 25.17 -8.31
CA SER A 41 4.15 25.78 -7.28
C SER A 41 2.68 25.60 -7.63
N VAL A 42 1.93 24.79 -6.88
CA VAL A 42 0.49 24.57 -7.16
C VAL A 42 -0.32 25.86 -7.02
N ILE A 43 0.16 26.80 -6.20
CA ILE A 43 -0.46 28.12 -6.00
C ILE A 43 -0.24 28.99 -7.24
N THR A 44 1.00 29.10 -7.70
CA THR A 44 1.34 29.94 -8.87
C THR A 44 0.81 29.34 -10.18
N CYS A 45 0.77 28.01 -10.26
CA CYS A 45 0.25 27.29 -11.42
C CYS A 45 -1.28 27.14 -11.42
N GLY A 46 -1.96 27.39 -10.30
CA GLY A 46 -3.39 27.09 -10.15
C GLY A 46 -3.71 25.59 -10.31
N ALA A 47 -2.87 24.72 -9.75
CA ALA A 47 -2.96 23.28 -9.92
C ALA A 47 -3.78 22.56 -8.84
N VAL A 48 -4.07 23.20 -7.71
CA VAL A 48 -4.92 22.61 -6.65
C VAL A 48 -6.27 22.20 -7.22
N GLY A 49 -6.73 20.98 -6.91
CA GLY A 49 -7.97 20.41 -7.44
C GLY A 49 -7.87 19.84 -8.86
N ARG A 50 -6.73 19.96 -9.54
CA ARG A 50 -6.47 19.27 -10.82
C ARG A 50 -6.08 17.82 -10.55
N VAL A 51 -6.38 16.93 -11.47
CA VAL A 51 -5.91 15.53 -11.41
C VAL A 51 -4.54 15.44 -12.05
N VAL A 52 -3.57 14.89 -11.33
CA VAL A 52 -2.29 14.43 -11.87
C VAL A 52 -2.36 12.93 -12.08
N VAL A 53 -1.88 12.45 -13.22
CA VAL A 53 -1.84 11.03 -13.57
C VAL A 53 -0.41 10.55 -13.78
N HIS A 54 -0.16 9.32 -13.33
CA HIS A 54 1.09 8.60 -13.54
C HIS A 54 0.80 7.11 -13.62
N ASP A 55 1.34 6.44 -14.64
CA ASP A 55 1.20 5.00 -14.84
C ASP A 55 -0.25 4.46 -14.76
N GLY A 56 -1.19 5.25 -15.28
CA GLY A 56 -2.61 4.89 -15.28
C GLY A 56 -3.31 5.02 -13.92
N ALA A 57 -2.62 5.46 -12.86
CA ALA A 57 -3.20 5.92 -11.61
C ALA A 57 -3.34 7.45 -11.63
N GLY A 58 -4.19 8.01 -10.77
CA GLY A 58 -4.31 9.46 -10.67
C GLY A 58 -4.75 9.98 -9.31
N VAL A 59 -4.33 11.19 -8.99
CA VAL A 59 -4.66 11.86 -7.73
C VAL A 59 -5.03 13.32 -7.98
N THR A 60 -6.06 13.80 -7.28
CA THR A 60 -6.36 15.24 -7.21
C THR A 60 -5.30 15.95 -6.36
N VAL A 61 -4.63 16.96 -6.93
CA VAL A 61 -3.63 17.80 -6.25
C VAL A 61 -4.26 18.43 -5.00
N PRO A 62 -3.77 18.12 -3.80
CA PRO A 62 -4.34 18.64 -2.56
C PRO A 62 -3.86 20.07 -2.28
N GLU A 63 -4.36 20.65 -1.18
CA GLU A 63 -3.90 21.94 -0.68
C GLU A 63 -2.46 21.87 -0.13
N PRO A 64 -1.74 23.01 -0.01
CA PRO A 64 -0.43 23.05 0.62
C PRO A 64 -0.40 22.46 2.05
N GLY A 65 0.64 21.67 2.34
CA GLY A 65 0.82 20.96 3.61
C GLY A 65 0.19 19.57 3.66
N MET A 66 -0.16 19.00 2.52
CA MET A 66 -0.85 17.72 2.42
C MET A 66 -0.19 16.80 1.40
N ALA A 67 -0.42 15.50 1.55
CA ALA A 67 -0.10 14.51 0.54
C ALA A 67 -1.29 13.59 0.26
N VAL A 68 -1.35 13.07 -0.97
CA VAL A 68 -2.32 12.07 -1.41
C VAL A 68 -1.57 10.92 -2.07
N SER A 69 -1.95 9.69 -1.74
CA SER A 69 -1.49 8.46 -2.38
C SER A 69 -2.64 7.76 -3.04
N VAL A 70 -2.35 7.13 -4.17
CA VAL A 70 -3.19 6.13 -4.80
C VAL A 70 -2.40 4.83 -4.86
N ASP A 71 -3.01 3.75 -4.42
CA ASP A 71 -2.42 2.42 -4.37
C ASP A 71 -3.44 1.45 -4.99
N MET A 72 -3.01 0.63 -5.95
CA MET A 72 -3.90 -0.27 -6.69
C MET A 72 -3.39 -1.72 -6.62
N LEU A 73 -4.22 -2.61 -6.09
CA LEU A 73 -4.06 -4.04 -6.29
C LEU A 73 -4.54 -4.42 -7.70
N THR A 74 -3.69 -5.05 -8.51
CA THR A 74 -4.01 -5.39 -9.90
C THR A 74 -3.99 -6.89 -10.16
N VAL A 75 -4.45 -7.27 -11.37
CA VAL A 75 -4.53 -8.67 -11.81
C VAL A 75 -3.27 -9.18 -12.52
N ASP A 76 -2.34 -8.28 -12.84
CA ASP A 76 -1.07 -8.57 -13.52
C ASP A 76 0.11 -8.60 -12.55
N GLY A 77 -0.12 -8.25 -11.28
CA GLY A 77 0.93 -8.16 -10.27
C GLY A 77 1.83 -6.95 -10.42
N GLU A 78 1.51 -6.01 -11.32
CA GLU A 78 2.27 -4.77 -11.44
C GLU A 78 1.89 -3.82 -10.30
N SER A 79 2.91 -3.24 -9.69
CA SER A 79 2.71 -2.19 -8.69
C SER A 79 2.30 -0.93 -9.43
N HIS A 80 1.07 -0.47 -9.21
CA HIS A 80 0.63 0.82 -9.69
C HIS A 80 0.20 1.71 -8.54
N GLY A 81 0.75 2.92 -8.54
CA GLY A 81 0.47 3.89 -7.51
C GLY A 81 1.51 5.00 -7.51
N PHE A 82 1.23 6.05 -6.77
CA PHE A 82 2.21 7.06 -6.41
C PHE A 82 1.65 7.97 -5.32
N THR A 83 2.55 8.63 -4.61
CA THR A 83 2.20 9.75 -3.71
C THR A 83 2.55 11.08 -4.36
N LEU A 84 1.63 12.04 -4.27
CA LEU A 84 1.85 13.45 -4.56
C LEU A 84 1.81 14.23 -3.23
N GLU A 85 2.91 14.87 -2.89
CA GLU A 85 3.00 15.76 -1.73
C GLU A 85 3.06 17.22 -2.18
N VAL A 86 2.35 18.09 -1.46
CA VAL A 86 2.41 19.53 -1.61
C VAL A 86 2.96 20.12 -0.32
N ALA A 87 4.18 20.62 -0.35
CA ALA A 87 4.80 21.32 0.78
C ALA A 87 4.00 22.57 1.17
N ALA A 88 4.24 23.08 2.39
CA ALA A 88 3.52 24.25 2.93
C ALA A 88 3.68 25.54 2.08
N ASP A 89 4.76 25.65 1.30
CA ASP A 89 4.99 26.75 0.34
C ASP A 89 4.33 26.51 -1.03
N GLY A 90 3.56 25.44 -1.17
CA GLY A 90 2.86 25.04 -2.39
C GLY A 90 3.74 24.28 -3.38
N LYS A 91 4.96 23.88 -3.01
CA LYS A 91 5.85 23.12 -3.89
C LYS A 91 5.51 21.65 -3.88
N ILE A 92 5.41 21.05 -5.06
CA ILE A 92 5.11 19.62 -5.19
C ILE A 92 6.35 18.73 -5.22
N SER A 93 6.19 17.52 -4.72
CA SER A 93 7.08 16.36 -4.91
C SER A 93 6.25 15.11 -5.18
N TYR A 94 6.88 14.12 -5.82
CA TYR A 94 6.27 12.83 -6.10
C TYR A 94 7.11 11.70 -5.50
N LEU A 95 6.45 10.69 -4.96
CA LEU A 95 7.03 9.38 -4.68
C LEU A 95 6.43 8.41 -5.71
N LEU A 96 7.16 8.18 -6.80
CA LEU A 96 6.74 7.30 -7.88
C LEU A 96 7.20 5.87 -7.59
N GLU A 97 6.34 4.89 -7.86
CA GLU A 97 6.74 3.48 -7.74
C GLU A 97 7.82 3.13 -8.78
N GLY A 98 8.79 2.29 -8.39
CA GLY A 98 9.91 1.90 -9.26
C GLY A 98 11.01 2.94 -9.47
N ALA A 99 10.81 4.21 -9.07
CA ALA A 99 11.93 5.13 -8.90
C ALA A 99 12.81 4.55 -7.78
N THR A 100 14.03 4.08 -8.14
CA THR A 100 14.97 3.35 -7.27
C THR A 100 14.80 3.80 -5.83
N ALA A 101 14.13 2.97 -5.02
CA ALA A 101 13.81 3.32 -3.65
C ALA A 101 15.11 3.75 -3.00
N ASP A 102 15.16 5.00 -2.52
CA ASP A 102 16.20 5.37 -1.59
C ASP A 102 16.09 4.34 -0.46
N SER A 103 17.16 3.57 -0.22
CA SER A 103 17.22 2.35 0.60
C SER A 103 16.65 2.45 2.03
N SER A 104 16.13 3.62 2.40
CA SER A 104 15.53 3.95 3.68
C SER A 104 14.12 3.37 3.94
N THR A 105 13.32 3.02 2.92
CA THR A 105 11.93 2.53 3.15
C THR A 105 11.71 1.04 2.89
N ALA A 106 12.61 0.39 2.15
CA ALA A 106 12.58 -1.06 1.93
C ALA A 106 13.45 -1.74 3.00
N GLY A 107 12.84 -2.56 3.85
CA GLY A 107 13.55 -3.36 4.82
C GLY A 107 13.68 -4.80 4.35
N TYR A 108 14.85 -5.38 4.59
CA TYR A 108 15.03 -6.82 4.61
C TYR A 108 15.62 -7.15 5.97
N ASP A 109 15.06 -8.17 6.62
CA ASP A 109 15.72 -8.77 7.77
C ASP A 109 17.03 -9.39 7.28
N VAL A 110 18.13 -8.64 7.44
CA VAL A 110 19.47 -9.16 7.19
C VAL A 110 19.63 -10.27 8.20
N SER A 111 19.55 -11.53 7.75
CA SER A 111 19.72 -12.70 8.61
C SER A 111 20.89 -12.44 9.53
N GLU A 112 20.57 -12.14 10.79
CA GLU A 112 21.57 -11.95 11.80
C GLU A 112 22.32 -13.27 11.81
N SER A 113 23.57 -13.24 11.34
CA SER A 113 24.43 -14.42 11.29
C SER A 113 24.60 -14.86 12.73
N THR A 114 23.70 -15.74 13.18
CA THR A 114 23.80 -16.45 14.43
C THR A 114 25.03 -17.30 14.30
N THR A 115 26.16 -16.74 14.73
CA THR A 115 27.23 -17.55 15.26
C THR A 115 26.58 -18.38 16.38
N PRO A 116 26.54 -19.72 16.25
CA PRO A 116 25.83 -20.54 17.20
C PRO A 116 26.47 -20.35 18.57
N ASP A 117 25.68 -19.85 19.52
CA ASP A 117 26.04 -19.84 20.94
C ASP A 117 26.08 -21.31 21.41
N PRO A 118 27.27 -21.85 21.77
CA PRO A 118 27.39 -23.25 22.09
C PRO A 118 27.13 -23.43 23.59
N GLN A 119 25.89 -23.32 24.05
CA GLN A 119 25.45 -23.89 25.34
C GLN A 119 23.95 -23.75 25.60
N SER A 120 23.18 -24.81 25.34
CA SER A 120 22.13 -25.29 26.25
C SER A 120 21.65 -26.66 25.80
N ASP A 121 22.24 -27.69 26.41
CA ASP A 121 21.72 -29.05 26.41
C ASP A 121 20.37 -29.08 27.16
N VAL A 122 19.28 -29.22 26.42
CA VAL A 122 17.99 -29.66 26.98
C VAL A 122 17.56 -30.91 26.19
N PRO A 123 17.36 -32.06 26.84
CA PRO A 123 16.97 -33.28 26.15
C PRO A 123 15.52 -33.18 25.66
N ALA A 124 15.33 -33.45 24.36
CA ALA A 124 14.02 -33.60 23.74
C ALA A 124 13.37 -34.92 24.21
N GLU A 125 12.17 -34.83 24.77
CA GLU A 125 11.29 -35.97 25.00
C GLU A 125 10.77 -36.46 23.64
N VAL A 126 10.93 -37.75 23.39
CA VAL A 126 10.48 -38.44 22.18
C VAL A 126 9.06 -38.90 22.42
N ASP A 127 8.08 -38.22 21.82
CA ASP A 127 6.69 -38.69 21.80
C ASP A 127 6.39 -39.39 20.47
N THR A 128 6.42 -40.72 20.51
CA THR A 128 6.06 -41.59 19.37
C THR A 128 4.55 -41.75 19.30
N VAL A 129 3.91 -41.01 18.38
CA VAL A 129 2.56 -41.33 17.89
C VAL A 129 2.68 -41.87 16.48
N THR A 130 2.61 -43.21 16.37
CA THR A 130 2.27 -43.92 15.13
C THR A 130 0.79 -43.73 14.87
N ASP A 131 0.43 -43.02 13.81
CA ASP A 131 -0.89 -43.12 13.21
C ASP A 131 -0.82 -43.54 11.75
N SER A 132 -1.78 -44.39 11.42
CA SER A 132 -1.79 -45.29 10.27
C SER A 132 -2.20 -44.57 8.99
N ALA A 133 -1.57 -45.00 7.90
CA ALA A 133 -1.83 -44.56 6.54
C ALA A 133 -3.32 -44.70 6.16
N ASP A 134 -3.91 -43.61 5.69
CA ASP A 134 -4.99 -43.65 4.72
C ASP A 134 -4.54 -42.96 3.43
N SER A 135 -4.75 -43.67 2.33
CA SER A 135 -4.19 -43.45 1.01
C SER A 135 -5.29 -42.91 0.12
N SER A 136 -5.32 -41.59 -0.05
CA SER A 136 -5.98 -40.94 -1.18
C SER A 136 -5.09 -39.82 -1.70
N THR A 137 -4.14 -40.20 -2.55
CA THR A 137 -3.36 -39.28 -3.38
C THR A 137 -4.26 -38.66 -4.44
N GLU A 138 -4.90 -37.54 -4.11
CA GLU A 138 -5.20 -36.52 -5.12
C GLU A 138 -3.94 -35.66 -5.25
N ALA A 139 -3.29 -35.78 -6.41
CA ALA A 139 -2.12 -34.97 -6.74
C ALA A 139 -2.56 -33.52 -6.92
N GLU A 140 -2.20 -32.65 -5.97
CA GLU A 140 -2.15 -31.22 -6.21
C GLU A 140 -1.28 -30.97 -7.44
N VAL A 141 -1.84 -30.22 -8.39
CA VAL A 141 -1.11 -29.77 -9.56
C VAL A 141 -0.16 -28.68 -9.06
N ALA A 142 1.09 -29.04 -8.82
CA ALA A 142 2.13 -28.08 -8.50
C ALA A 142 2.29 -27.10 -9.67
N ASP A 143 2.04 -25.82 -9.38
CA ASP A 143 2.32 -24.71 -10.28
C ASP A 143 3.83 -24.56 -10.39
N VAL A 144 4.37 -24.72 -11.60
CA VAL A 144 5.80 -24.98 -11.86
C VAL A 144 6.61 -23.73 -12.19
N ASP A 145 6.09 -22.52 -11.97
CA ASP A 145 6.82 -21.27 -12.24
C ASP A 145 6.78 -20.22 -11.10
N ALA A 146 6.65 -20.66 -9.84
CA ALA A 146 7.06 -19.87 -8.68
C ALA A 146 8.51 -20.24 -8.32
N ALA A 147 9.49 -19.39 -8.69
CA ALA A 147 10.79 -19.43 -8.03
C ALA A 147 10.53 -19.23 -6.53
N ALA A 148 10.68 -20.30 -5.74
CA ALA A 148 10.05 -20.48 -4.43
C ALA A 148 10.12 -19.25 -3.51
N SER A 149 9.06 -18.43 -3.55
CA SER A 149 8.85 -17.34 -2.62
C SER A 149 8.93 -17.92 -1.20
N PRO A 150 9.63 -17.26 -0.26
CA PRO A 150 9.69 -17.76 1.10
C PRO A 150 8.28 -17.88 1.68
N SER A 151 8.10 -18.75 2.68
CA SER A 151 6.82 -18.79 3.38
C SER A 151 6.58 -17.45 4.09
N ALA A 152 5.31 -17.05 4.26
CA ALA A 152 4.95 -15.76 4.87
C ALA A 152 5.69 -15.48 6.19
N CYS A 153 5.89 -16.50 7.03
CA CYS A 153 6.56 -16.37 8.33
C CYS A 153 8.10 -16.30 8.26
N SER A 154 8.68 -16.67 7.12
CA SER A 154 10.11 -16.58 6.85
C SER A 154 10.49 -15.39 5.96
N ASP A 155 9.51 -14.85 5.23
CA ASP A 155 9.72 -13.72 4.33
C ASP A 155 9.73 -12.39 5.10
N GLY A 156 10.91 -11.80 5.23
CA GLY A 156 11.11 -10.53 5.93
C GLY A 156 11.10 -9.30 5.01
N ALA A 157 10.73 -9.44 3.75
CA ALA A 157 10.68 -8.32 2.82
C ALA A 157 9.50 -7.40 3.13
N TYR A 158 9.74 -6.09 3.14
CA TYR A 158 8.64 -5.13 3.27
C TYR A 158 8.99 -3.76 2.70
N LYS A 159 7.94 -3.00 2.40
CA LYS A 159 7.98 -1.58 2.05
C LYS A 159 7.03 -0.82 2.98
N THR A 160 7.41 0.41 3.34
CA THR A 160 6.50 1.34 4.03
C THR A 160 6.28 2.58 3.20
N ASP A 161 5.08 3.12 3.31
CA ASP A 161 4.75 4.46 2.83
C ASP A 161 4.95 5.49 3.95
N ASP A 162 5.07 6.75 3.55
CA ASP A 162 5.24 7.86 4.48
C ASP A 162 3.90 8.33 5.07
N ARG A 163 3.19 7.41 5.74
CA ARG A 163 1.96 7.71 6.48
C ARG A 163 1.86 6.88 7.77
N LYS A 164 1.19 7.43 8.77
CA LYS A 164 0.88 6.78 10.05
C LYS A 164 -0.46 7.29 10.57
N GLU A 165 -1.23 6.38 11.16
CA GLU A 165 -2.44 6.68 11.91
C GLU A 165 -2.04 7.10 13.36
N TYR A 166 -2.29 8.35 13.77
CA TYR A 166 -1.91 8.84 15.11
C TYR A 166 -3.04 8.87 16.16
N GLY A 167 -4.29 8.63 15.76
CA GLY A 167 -5.49 8.70 16.58
C GLY A 167 -6.40 7.46 16.45
N THR A 168 -7.43 7.54 15.61
CA THR A 168 -8.23 6.38 15.19
C THR A 168 -8.71 6.58 13.76
N TYR A 169 -8.50 5.58 12.90
CA TYR A 169 -9.09 5.52 11.57
C TYR A 169 -10.60 5.27 11.67
N ASN A 170 -11.38 6.34 11.54
CA ASN A 170 -12.84 6.26 11.59
C ASN A 170 -13.41 6.09 10.19
N TRP A 171 -14.17 5.03 9.96
CA TRP A 171 -14.59 4.66 8.61
C TRP A 171 -16.07 4.29 8.50
N TYR A 172 -16.54 4.26 7.26
CA TYR A 172 -17.92 4.03 6.89
C TYR A 172 -18.02 3.00 5.75
N ILE A 173 -19.21 2.45 5.56
CA ILE A 173 -19.53 1.61 4.40
C ILE A 173 -20.50 2.35 3.48
N GLY A 174 -20.17 2.41 2.19
CA GLY A 174 -21.03 2.96 1.14
C GLY A 174 -22.39 2.22 1.05
N ASP A 175 -23.41 2.87 0.50
CA ASP A 175 -24.76 2.29 0.48
C ASP A 175 -25.10 1.48 -0.76
N GLY A 176 -24.18 1.44 -1.73
CA GLY A 176 -24.23 0.66 -2.96
C GLY A 176 -24.14 -0.88 -2.78
N GLY A 177 -24.01 -1.56 -3.92
CA GLY A 177 -23.78 -3.01 -3.95
C GLY A 177 -22.39 -3.33 -3.44
N LEU A 178 -22.27 -4.35 -2.59
CA LEU A 178 -21.01 -4.73 -1.91
C LEU A 178 -20.35 -5.93 -2.60
N PRO A 179 -19.02 -6.11 -2.49
CA PRO A 179 -18.32 -7.22 -3.10
C PRO A 179 -18.90 -8.56 -2.63
N ALA A 180 -18.91 -9.55 -3.52
CA ALA A 180 -19.51 -10.87 -3.32
C ALA A 180 -21.02 -10.85 -3.00
N GLY A 181 -21.72 -9.73 -3.27
CA GLY A 181 -23.13 -9.58 -2.93
C GLY A 181 -23.40 -9.62 -1.43
N LEU A 182 -22.41 -9.23 -0.61
CA LEU A 182 -22.53 -9.22 0.84
C LEU A 182 -23.70 -8.32 1.28
N SER A 183 -24.40 -8.75 2.33
CA SER A 183 -25.29 -7.82 3.04
C SER A 183 -24.44 -6.77 3.77
N LYS A 184 -25.03 -5.61 4.08
CA LYS A 184 -24.31 -4.56 4.84
C LYS A 184 -23.79 -5.07 6.17
N ASN A 185 -24.56 -5.91 6.87
CA ASN A 185 -24.13 -6.50 8.13
C ASN A 185 -22.93 -7.44 7.94
N ASP A 186 -22.93 -8.27 6.88
CA ASP A 186 -21.80 -9.16 6.62
C ASP A 186 -20.56 -8.37 6.19
N ALA A 187 -20.73 -7.28 5.44
CA ALA A 187 -19.62 -6.40 5.05
C ALA A 187 -18.98 -5.68 6.24
N ILE A 188 -19.77 -5.26 7.25
CA ILE A 188 -19.22 -4.72 8.51
C ILE A 188 -18.23 -5.72 9.11
N TYR A 189 -18.64 -6.98 9.30
CA TYR A 189 -17.75 -7.99 9.87
C TYR A 189 -16.54 -8.31 8.99
N VAL A 190 -16.71 -8.34 7.67
CA VAL A 190 -15.62 -8.64 6.73
C VAL A 190 -14.58 -7.53 6.69
N PHE A 191 -15.00 -6.27 6.70
CA PHE A 191 -14.08 -5.13 6.67
C PHE A 191 -13.46 -4.85 8.05
N MET A 192 -14.21 -5.07 9.15
CA MET A 192 -13.61 -5.08 10.49
C MET A 192 -12.52 -6.16 10.60
N ASP A 193 -12.79 -7.40 10.18
CA ASP A 193 -11.79 -8.49 10.19
C ASP A 193 -10.53 -8.12 9.38
N ALA A 194 -10.69 -7.44 8.24
CA ALA A 194 -9.57 -6.96 7.43
C ALA A 194 -8.75 -5.84 8.11
N LEU A 195 -9.41 -4.90 8.79
CA LEU A 195 -8.75 -3.82 9.52
C LEU A 195 -8.09 -4.34 10.81
N ASP A 196 -8.77 -5.22 11.55
CA ASP A 196 -8.28 -5.89 12.76
C ASP A 196 -7.02 -6.71 12.46
N ASN A 197 -6.92 -7.31 11.28
CA ASN A 197 -5.69 -7.98 10.86
C ASN A 197 -4.47 -7.06 10.91
N ILE A 198 -4.66 -5.78 10.60
CA ILE A 198 -3.60 -4.77 10.65
C ILE A 198 -3.44 -4.21 12.06
N THR A 199 -4.52 -3.78 12.70
CA THR A 199 -4.45 -3.08 14.00
C THR A 199 -4.04 -4.00 15.14
N ASP A 200 -4.40 -5.28 15.08
CA ASP A 200 -4.04 -6.29 16.09
C ASP A 200 -2.85 -7.16 15.64
N SER A 201 -2.18 -6.79 14.53
CA SER A 201 -1.05 -7.55 13.96
C SER A 201 -1.36 -9.04 13.75
N TYR A 202 -2.58 -9.39 13.32
CA TYR A 202 -3.02 -10.79 13.29
C TYR A 202 -2.18 -11.63 12.31
N ASN A 203 -1.49 -12.63 12.84
CA ASN A 203 -0.58 -13.48 12.08
C ASN A 203 -0.62 -14.93 12.57
N ASN A 204 -0.31 -15.86 11.67
CA ASN A 204 -0.13 -17.28 11.99
C ASN A 204 1.34 -17.66 12.27
N CYS A 205 2.21 -16.65 12.39
CA CYS A 205 3.65 -16.80 12.55
C CYS A 205 4.11 -16.76 14.00
N GLY A 206 3.20 -16.51 14.95
CA GLY A 206 3.49 -16.44 16.37
C GLY A 206 4.11 -15.12 16.84
N TYR A 207 4.10 -14.08 16.02
CA TYR A 207 4.51 -12.74 16.46
C TYR A 207 3.42 -12.15 17.36
N SER A 208 3.85 -11.56 18.49
CA SER A 208 2.94 -10.80 19.35
C SER A 208 2.55 -9.48 18.71
N ASP A 209 1.34 -9.03 19.01
CA ASP A 209 0.92 -7.67 18.69
C ASP A 209 1.75 -6.64 19.46
N SER A 210 2.17 -5.62 18.73
CA SER A 210 2.89 -4.45 19.24
C SER A 210 2.51 -3.20 18.46
N VAL A 211 1.43 -3.25 17.68
CA VAL A 211 1.01 -2.18 16.79
C VAL A 211 0.01 -1.30 17.53
N GLY A 212 0.27 0.00 17.55
CA GLY A 212 -0.58 0.97 18.26
C GLY A 212 -1.72 1.55 17.42
N ALA A 213 -1.90 1.06 16.20
CA ALA A 213 -2.90 1.54 15.25
C ALA A 213 -4.32 1.25 15.74
N LYS A 214 -5.29 2.09 15.36
CA LYS A 214 -6.68 1.93 15.77
C LYS A 214 -7.63 2.18 14.63
N GLU A 215 -8.72 1.42 14.62
CA GLU A 215 -9.85 1.60 13.72
C GLU A 215 -11.14 1.80 14.53
N ASN A 216 -12.15 2.40 13.90
CA ASN A 216 -13.50 2.43 14.44
C ASN A 216 -14.54 2.57 13.32
N TYR A 217 -15.35 1.53 13.12
CA TYR A 217 -16.53 1.60 12.26
C TYR A 217 -17.57 2.57 12.85
N LEU A 218 -17.97 3.58 12.07
CA LEU A 218 -18.95 4.57 12.50
C LEU A 218 -20.37 4.24 12.07
N ALA A 219 -20.59 4.06 10.75
CA ALA A 219 -21.92 3.81 10.20
C ALA A 219 -21.86 3.42 8.72
N THR A 220 -23.03 3.08 8.17
CA THR A 220 -23.25 3.14 6.73
C THR A 220 -23.49 4.59 6.30
N THR A 221 -23.10 4.95 5.09
CA THR A 221 -23.31 6.30 4.53
C THR A 221 -23.81 6.20 3.09
N SER A 222 -24.49 7.24 2.60
CA SER A 222 -24.86 7.39 1.19
C SER A 222 -23.78 8.09 0.35
N ARG A 223 -22.64 8.33 0.98
CA ARG A 223 -21.40 8.75 0.32
C ARG A 223 -20.67 7.49 -0.11
N GLU A 224 -19.89 7.63 -1.16
CA GLU A 224 -19.12 6.54 -1.73
C GLU A 224 -17.65 6.97 -1.69
N ALA A 225 -16.74 6.00 -1.72
CA ALA A 225 -15.31 6.20 -1.82
C ALA A 225 -14.98 7.20 -2.93
N SER A 226 -14.08 8.14 -2.65
CA SER A 226 -13.61 9.17 -3.58
C SER A 226 -12.64 8.61 -4.62
N VAL A 227 -13.06 7.52 -5.28
CA VAL A 227 -12.34 6.79 -6.33
C VAL A 227 -13.23 6.72 -7.56
N ASN A 228 -12.78 7.26 -8.69
CA ASN A 228 -13.56 7.22 -9.94
C ASN A 228 -13.29 5.95 -10.78
N LYS A 229 -14.04 5.79 -11.88
CA LYS A 229 -13.92 4.66 -12.81
C LYS A 229 -12.55 4.47 -13.47
N SER A 230 -11.69 5.48 -13.40
CA SER A 230 -10.32 5.44 -13.92
C SER A 230 -9.31 5.11 -12.80
N SER A 231 -9.79 4.64 -11.65
CA SER A 231 -9.00 4.38 -10.43
C SER A 231 -8.25 5.62 -9.93
N GLN A 232 -8.86 6.80 -10.04
CA GLN A 232 -8.25 8.05 -9.59
C GLN A 232 -8.88 8.53 -8.29
N CYS A 233 -8.05 9.03 -7.37
CA CYS A 233 -8.48 9.69 -6.15
C CYS A 233 -9.06 11.07 -6.46
N THR A 234 -10.37 11.25 -6.31
CA THR A 234 -11.08 12.45 -6.76
C THR A 234 -11.00 13.64 -5.80
N GLY A 235 -10.44 13.46 -4.61
CA GLY A 235 -10.27 14.50 -3.59
C GLY A 235 -10.95 14.11 -2.28
N GLN A 236 -10.57 14.76 -1.19
CA GLN A 236 -11.14 14.49 0.12
C GLN A 236 -12.59 14.98 0.23
N ASP A 237 -13.43 14.20 0.90
CA ASP A 237 -14.80 14.60 1.25
C ASP A 237 -15.07 14.63 2.78
N GLY A 238 -14.06 14.29 3.58
CA GLY A 238 -14.11 14.24 5.04
C GLY A 238 -14.57 12.90 5.60
N LEU A 239 -14.76 11.88 4.76
CA LEU A 239 -15.16 10.53 5.17
C LEU A 239 -14.18 9.50 4.61
N SER A 240 -13.89 8.49 5.42
CA SER A 240 -13.17 7.31 4.96
C SER A 240 -14.18 6.22 4.63
N VAL A 241 -14.37 5.90 3.35
CA VAL A 241 -15.45 5.03 2.89
C VAL A 241 -14.88 3.78 2.22
N TRP A 242 -15.41 2.63 2.66
CA TRP A 242 -15.21 1.34 2.00
C TRP A 242 -16.45 1.00 1.19
N ASP A 243 -16.29 0.78 -0.10
CA ASP A 243 -17.41 0.47 -0.98
C ASP A 243 -17.04 -0.45 -2.16
N ALA A 244 -17.96 -0.59 -3.10
CA ALA A 244 -17.74 -1.26 -4.35
C ALA A 244 -18.28 -0.45 -5.52
N GLY A 245 -17.60 -0.52 -6.66
CA GLY A 245 -18.00 0.21 -7.85
C GLY A 245 -17.21 -0.20 -9.09
N ASP A 246 -17.37 0.61 -10.13
CA ASP A 246 -16.59 0.54 -11.36
C ASP A 246 -15.28 1.32 -11.17
N ILE A 247 -14.16 0.66 -11.47
CA ILE A 247 -12.80 1.22 -11.51
C ILE A 247 -12.07 0.57 -12.70
N LYS A 248 -10.80 0.92 -12.92
CA LYS A 248 -10.05 0.40 -14.08
C LYS A 248 -10.10 -1.14 -14.13
N ASP A 249 -10.28 -1.69 -15.33
CA ASP A 249 -10.45 -3.13 -15.55
C ASP A 249 -9.24 -3.97 -15.13
N THR A 250 -8.05 -3.38 -15.05
CA THR A 250 -6.85 -4.04 -14.51
C THR A 250 -6.80 -4.06 -12.98
N ALA A 251 -7.54 -3.18 -12.31
CA ALA A 251 -7.58 -3.05 -10.86
C ALA A 251 -8.61 -4.00 -10.23
N VAL A 252 -8.22 -4.62 -9.12
CA VAL A 252 -9.08 -5.42 -8.23
C VAL A 252 -9.70 -4.53 -7.17
N ALA A 253 -8.89 -3.66 -6.58
CA ALA A 253 -9.31 -2.62 -5.66
C ALA A 253 -8.36 -1.42 -5.77
N THR A 254 -8.78 -0.29 -5.20
CA THR A 254 -7.97 0.92 -5.15
C THR A 254 -8.16 1.58 -3.79
N THR A 255 -7.03 1.90 -3.17
CA THR A 255 -6.96 2.66 -1.93
C THR A 255 -6.47 4.08 -2.22
N CYS A 256 -7.23 5.06 -1.77
CA CYS A 256 -6.83 6.47 -1.79
C CYS A 256 -6.59 6.93 -0.36
N SER A 257 -5.40 7.42 -0.07
CA SER A 257 -5.02 7.83 1.29
C SER A 257 -4.52 9.26 1.30
N TYR A 258 -5.11 10.07 2.16
CA TYR A 258 -4.79 11.49 2.29
C TYR A 258 -4.20 11.79 3.66
N THR A 259 -3.16 12.61 3.69
CA THR A 259 -2.37 12.89 4.90
C THR A 259 -2.04 14.37 5.06
N TRP A 260 -1.75 14.78 6.29
CA TRP A 260 -1.07 16.07 6.55
C TRP A 260 0.43 15.84 6.70
N SER A 261 1.23 16.68 6.04
CA SER A 261 2.69 16.60 6.13
C SER A 261 3.14 16.87 7.57
N MET A 262 3.94 15.96 8.13
CA MET A 262 4.43 16.06 9.52
C MET A 262 5.97 16.08 9.55
N PRO A 263 6.62 17.27 9.62
CA PRO A 263 8.07 17.34 9.52
C PRO A 263 8.79 16.49 10.58
N GLY A 264 9.63 15.56 10.12
CA GLY A 264 10.50 14.73 10.96
C GLY A 264 9.87 13.44 11.49
N VAL A 265 8.61 13.16 11.14
CA VAL A 265 7.92 11.89 11.43
C VAL A 265 7.06 11.49 10.22
N LYS A 266 6.42 10.32 10.26
CA LYS A 266 5.49 9.91 9.19
C LYS A 266 4.28 10.85 9.13
N ASN A 267 3.77 11.10 7.92
CA ASN A 267 2.61 11.97 7.72
C ASN A 267 1.36 11.44 8.42
N ASP A 268 0.53 12.33 8.94
CA ASP A 268 -0.66 11.97 9.72
C ASP A 268 -1.81 11.60 8.79
N LEU A 269 -2.29 10.35 8.87
CA LEU A 269 -3.45 9.86 8.13
C LEU A 269 -4.71 10.64 8.51
N ARG A 270 -5.39 11.18 7.50
CA ARG A 270 -6.64 11.96 7.69
C ARG A 270 -7.87 11.27 7.17
N GLU A 271 -7.75 10.68 6.01
CA GLU A 271 -8.86 10.09 5.29
C GLU A 271 -8.30 9.00 4.40
N ALA A 272 -8.97 7.86 4.34
CA ALA A 272 -8.69 6.87 3.32
C ALA A 272 -9.95 6.18 2.83
N ASP A 273 -10.03 6.04 1.51
CA ASP A 273 -11.12 5.42 0.79
C ASP A 273 -10.66 4.14 0.12
N VAL A 274 -11.53 3.13 0.11
CA VAL A 274 -11.27 1.84 -0.54
C VAL A 274 -12.44 1.50 -1.44
N ARG A 275 -12.18 1.27 -2.73
CA ARG A 275 -13.19 0.82 -3.69
C ARG A 275 -12.81 -0.51 -4.32
N PHE A 276 -13.69 -1.51 -4.19
CA PHE A 276 -13.56 -2.81 -4.83
C PHE A 276 -14.16 -2.79 -6.25
N ASN A 277 -13.47 -3.37 -7.24
CA ASN A 277 -13.93 -3.44 -8.63
C ASN A 277 -15.00 -4.52 -8.85
N THR A 278 -16.23 -4.27 -8.43
CA THR A 278 -17.33 -5.23 -8.62
C THR A 278 -17.95 -5.19 -10.01
N TYR A 279 -17.52 -4.26 -10.85
CA TYR A 279 -17.95 -4.18 -12.24
C TYR A 279 -17.25 -5.25 -13.10
N ASP A 280 -15.93 -5.38 -12.96
CA ASP A 280 -15.12 -6.31 -13.77
C ASP A 280 -14.63 -7.55 -13.02
N LYS A 281 -14.79 -7.62 -11.70
CA LYS A 281 -14.27 -8.73 -10.87
C LYS A 281 -15.38 -9.42 -10.10
N ASP A 282 -15.31 -10.75 -10.11
CA ASP A 282 -16.14 -11.60 -9.29
C ASP A 282 -15.46 -11.82 -7.92
N PHE A 283 -16.19 -11.58 -6.83
CA PHE A 283 -15.67 -11.74 -5.47
C PHE A 283 -16.36 -12.89 -4.72
N THR A 284 -15.67 -13.44 -3.73
CA THR A 284 -16.22 -14.39 -2.75
C THR A 284 -15.70 -14.08 -1.35
N ASN A 285 -16.49 -14.37 -0.32
CA ASN A 285 -16.02 -14.37 1.08
C ASN A 285 -15.76 -15.80 1.59
N LYS A 286 -16.02 -16.81 0.74
CA LYS A 286 -15.91 -18.24 1.06
C LYS A 286 -15.22 -18.95 -0.11
N PRO A 287 -13.92 -18.71 -0.33
CA PRO A 287 -13.17 -19.47 -1.31
C PRO A 287 -13.19 -20.94 -0.89
N THR A 288 -13.48 -21.81 -1.86
CA THR A 288 -13.51 -23.28 -1.70
C THR A 288 -12.70 -23.89 -2.83
N SER A 289 -12.44 -25.20 -2.79
CA SER A 289 -11.74 -25.90 -3.88
C SER A 289 -12.42 -25.75 -5.25
N THR A 290 -13.73 -25.46 -5.29
CA THR A 290 -14.48 -25.21 -6.53
C THR A 290 -14.38 -23.78 -7.05
N CYS A 291 -13.60 -22.91 -6.39
CA CYS A 291 -13.43 -21.51 -6.76
C CYS A 291 -12.74 -21.33 -8.14
N ALA A 292 -11.97 -22.34 -8.59
CA ALA A 292 -11.43 -22.46 -9.95
C ALA A 292 -10.71 -21.20 -10.48
N ASN A 293 -9.94 -20.52 -9.62
CA ASN A 293 -9.23 -19.26 -9.88
C ASN A 293 -10.12 -18.14 -10.46
N ARG A 294 -11.43 -18.18 -10.17
CA ARG A 294 -12.41 -17.22 -10.69
C ARG A 294 -12.64 -16.04 -9.76
N TYR A 295 -12.71 -16.30 -8.45
CA TYR A 295 -13.18 -15.32 -7.48
C TYR A 295 -12.02 -14.76 -6.66
N PHE A 296 -12.00 -13.44 -6.46
CA PHE A 296 -11.11 -12.79 -5.48
C PHE A 296 -11.70 -12.94 -4.08
N ASP A 297 -10.86 -13.26 -3.10
CA ASP A 297 -11.30 -13.31 -1.72
C ASP A 297 -11.43 -11.91 -1.11
N VAL A 298 -12.64 -11.54 -0.66
CA VAL A 298 -12.92 -10.18 -0.15
C VAL A 298 -12.08 -9.85 1.08
N ARG A 299 -11.82 -10.82 1.97
CA ARG A 299 -11.03 -10.58 3.18
C ARG A 299 -9.54 -10.41 2.87
N SER A 300 -8.99 -11.23 1.98
CA SER A 300 -7.61 -11.08 1.50
C SER A 300 -7.40 -9.71 0.85
N VAL A 301 -8.28 -9.33 -0.10
CA VAL A 301 -8.20 -8.01 -0.74
C VAL A 301 -8.37 -6.91 0.29
N GLY A 302 -9.39 -6.98 1.15
CA GLY A 302 -9.59 -5.98 2.20
C GLY A 302 -8.39 -5.83 3.14
N THR A 303 -7.72 -6.91 3.52
CA THR A 303 -6.55 -6.83 4.42
C THR A 303 -5.36 -6.17 3.71
N HIS A 304 -5.17 -6.43 2.41
CA HIS A 304 -4.18 -5.75 1.58
C HIS A 304 -4.44 -4.24 1.50
N GLU A 305 -5.68 -3.84 1.16
CA GLU A 305 -6.08 -2.43 1.11
C GLU A 305 -5.97 -1.74 2.48
N ALA A 306 -6.32 -2.44 3.57
CA ALA A 306 -6.10 -1.96 4.93
C ALA A 306 -4.61 -1.73 5.21
N GLY A 307 -3.73 -2.58 4.69
CA GLY A 307 -2.29 -2.37 4.76
C GLY A 307 -1.86 -1.00 4.23
N HIS A 308 -2.36 -0.60 3.07
CA HIS A 308 -2.08 0.73 2.49
C HIS A 308 -2.56 1.87 3.38
N ILE A 309 -3.76 1.75 3.96
CA ILE A 309 -4.32 2.75 4.90
C ILE A 309 -3.35 2.99 6.05
N PHE A 310 -2.80 1.93 6.63
CA PHE A 310 -1.90 2.00 7.79
C PHE A 310 -0.41 2.16 7.43
N GLY A 311 -0.10 2.41 6.15
CA GLY A 311 1.22 2.81 5.68
C GLY A 311 2.12 1.67 5.22
N LEU A 312 1.56 0.49 4.94
CA LEU A 312 2.28 -0.57 4.24
C LEU A 312 2.32 -0.29 2.74
N GLY A 313 3.48 -0.48 2.14
CA GLY A 313 3.65 -0.40 0.69
C GLY A 313 3.73 -1.79 0.06
N HIS A 314 3.52 -1.85 -1.24
CA HIS A 314 3.65 -3.05 -2.04
C HIS A 314 5.03 -3.74 -1.93
N VAL A 315 5.03 -5.07 -1.94
CA VAL A 315 6.22 -5.91 -2.22
C VAL A 315 6.08 -6.55 -3.60
N GLY A 316 7.20 -6.63 -4.33
CA GLY A 316 7.23 -7.13 -5.71
C GLY A 316 7.33 -8.66 -5.82
N ALA A 317 7.60 -9.13 -7.05
CA ALA A 317 7.80 -10.54 -7.37
C ALA A 317 8.86 -11.21 -6.48
N GLY A 318 8.62 -12.47 -6.11
CA GLY A 318 9.42 -13.26 -5.15
C GLY A 318 8.88 -13.23 -3.71
N HIS A 319 7.81 -12.46 -3.46
CA HIS A 319 7.17 -12.28 -2.16
C HIS A 319 5.67 -12.65 -2.18
N GLU A 320 5.27 -13.57 -3.05
CA GLU A 320 3.88 -13.95 -3.36
C GLU A 320 3.06 -14.45 -2.16
N ASN A 321 3.73 -14.81 -1.06
CA ASN A 321 3.09 -15.29 0.17
C ASN A 321 2.85 -14.18 1.20
N LEU A 322 3.29 -12.96 0.93
CA LEU A 322 3.07 -11.79 1.77
C LEU A 322 1.73 -11.12 1.45
N THR A 323 1.15 -10.46 2.45
CA THR A 323 -0.14 -9.77 2.33
C THR A 323 -0.04 -8.59 1.36
N MET A 324 1.07 -7.87 1.36
CA MET A 324 1.27 -6.68 0.52
C MET A 324 1.82 -7.00 -0.88
N TYR A 325 1.79 -8.26 -1.29
CA TYR A 325 2.16 -8.63 -2.66
C TYR A 325 1.14 -8.09 -3.67
N THR A 326 1.63 -7.60 -4.80
CA THR A 326 0.88 -6.84 -5.81
C THR A 326 -0.03 -7.68 -6.72
N ASP A 327 0.05 -9.01 -6.68
CA ASP A 327 -0.86 -9.88 -7.44
C ASP A 327 -1.83 -10.64 -6.52
N SER A 328 -2.94 -10.95 -7.17
CA SER A 328 -4.22 -11.12 -6.60
C SER A 328 -4.50 -12.46 -5.93
N PHE A 329 -5.30 -12.35 -4.87
CA PHE A 329 -5.77 -13.44 -4.03
C PHE A 329 -6.91 -14.24 -4.65
N ARG A 330 -6.84 -14.57 -5.95
CA ARG A 330 -7.85 -15.41 -6.60
C ARG A 330 -7.88 -16.78 -5.93
N CYS A 331 -9.00 -17.08 -5.28
CA CYS A 331 -9.21 -18.31 -4.54
C CYS A 331 -8.15 -18.61 -3.47
N LYS A 332 -7.41 -17.59 -3.01
CA LYS A 332 -6.37 -17.70 -1.99
C LYS A 332 -6.76 -16.91 -0.75
N THR A 333 -6.50 -17.47 0.43
CA THR A 333 -6.74 -16.84 1.73
C THR A 333 -5.46 -16.38 2.40
N ILE A 334 -4.34 -16.36 1.68
CA ILE A 334 -3.01 -16.13 2.27
C ILE A 334 -2.88 -14.74 2.90
N ALA A 335 -3.48 -13.72 2.28
CA ALA A 335 -3.52 -12.36 2.78
C ALA A 335 -4.65 -12.10 3.79
N ARG A 336 -5.32 -13.14 4.32
CA ARG A 336 -6.19 -12.98 5.50
C ARG A 336 -5.40 -12.87 6.81
N THR A 337 -4.07 -13.00 6.76
CA THR A 337 -3.17 -12.92 7.91
C THR A 337 -1.85 -12.30 7.49
N LEU A 338 -1.18 -11.61 8.41
CA LEU A 338 0.09 -10.96 8.12
C LEU A 338 1.27 -11.94 8.11
N GLY A 339 2.21 -11.71 7.20
CA GLY A 339 3.50 -12.36 7.18
C GLY A 339 4.53 -11.62 8.05
N LYS A 340 5.75 -12.15 8.12
CA LYS A 340 6.85 -11.54 8.88
C LYS A 340 7.17 -10.13 8.36
N GLY A 341 7.18 -9.94 7.04
CA GLY A 341 7.41 -8.65 6.39
C GLY A 341 6.45 -7.56 6.88
N GLU A 342 5.14 -7.81 6.83
CA GLU A 342 4.14 -6.82 7.28
C GLU A 342 4.27 -6.51 8.77
N ILE A 343 4.55 -7.52 9.60
CA ILE A 343 4.75 -7.31 11.05
C ILE A 343 5.96 -6.39 11.31
N LEU A 344 7.08 -6.61 10.60
CA LEU A 344 8.26 -5.76 10.72
C LEU A 344 7.97 -4.33 10.22
N ALA A 345 7.23 -4.21 9.12
CA ALA A 345 6.82 -2.93 8.56
C ALA A 345 5.94 -2.14 9.54
N LEU A 346 4.88 -2.75 10.08
CA LEU A 346 3.99 -2.11 11.04
C LEU A 346 4.74 -1.67 12.30
N ARG A 347 5.65 -2.50 12.82
CA ARG A 347 6.53 -2.14 13.95
C ARG A 347 7.48 -0.99 13.66
N SER A 348 7.87 -0.79 12.41
CA SER A 348 8.69 0.36 12.00
C SER A 348 7.86 1.65 11.89
N ILE A 349 6.55 1.53 11.70
CA ILE A 349 5.60 2.65 11.61
C ILE A 349 5.10 3.05 13.01
N TYR A 350 4.69 2.08 13.83
CA TYR A 350 3.95 2.30 15.09
C TYR A 350 4.83 2.34 16.32
#